data_AF-A0A959KDJ7-F1
#
_entry.id   AF-A0A959KDJ7-F1
#
_cell.length_a   1.000
_cell.length_b   1.000
_cell.length_c   1.000
_cell.angle_alpha   90.00
_cell.angle_beta   90.00
_cell.angle_gamma   90.00
#
_symmetry.space_group_name_H-M   'P 1'
#
loop_
_entity.id
_entity.type
_entity.pdbx_description
1 polymer ?
#
loop_
_entity_poly.entity_id
_entity_poly.type
_entity_poly.pdbx_seq_one_letter_code
_entity_poly.pdbx_strand_id
1 'polypeptide(L)'
;ALPRVLAGGGLREVHSEIDELIALVARAARPADARVLLAGIAPTLRHRDVSREMMTPDARYRELDAALRELRRGPFHVFLRGIDELEIESDSVMLEACNTSFQVHLQVDADEFTPMYNAAQWITAALVGVAANAPCLFGKRLWHETRIGLFEQSVDDRLARDRTIARRGRVSFGEDWLRGPVTDLFRDDIMRI
;
A
#
# COMPACT_ATOMS: atom_id res chain seq x y z
N ALA A 1 -9.95 -11.10 13.73
CA ALA A 1 -10.49 -10.13 14.68
C ALA A 1 -12.00 -10.01 14.48
N LEU A 2 -12.77 -10.01 15.57
CA LEU A 2 -14.17 -9.56 15.52
C LEU A 2 -14.17 -8.02 15.60
N PRO A 3 -15.10 -7.33 14.92
CA PRO A 3 -15.17 -5.87 14.99
C PRO A 3 -15.37 -5.40 16.45
N ARG A 4 -14.76 -4.26 16.77
CA ARG A 4 -14.88 -3.58 18.07
C ARG A 4 -15.62 -2.26 17.89
N VAL A 5 -16.43 -1.89 18.86
CA VAL A 5 -17.12 -0.59 18.86
C VAL A 5 -16.07 0.51 19.01
N LEU A 6 -16.15 1.56 18.20
CA LEU A 6 -15.31 2.75 18.32
C LEU A 6 -15.80 3.66 19.47
N ALA A 7 -15.90 3.09 20.66
CA ALA A 7 -16.29 3.78 21.88
C ALA A 7 -15.74 3.02 23.10
N GLY A 8 -15.67 3.72 24.24
CA GLY A 8 -15.21 3.11 25.49
C GLY A 8 -13.82 2.49 25.38
N GLY A 9 -13.71 1.20 25.68
CA GLY A 9 -12.46 0.44 25.68
C GLY A 9 -12.01 -0.13 24.33
N GLY A 10 -12.82 0.00 23.26
CA GLY A 10 -12.61 -0.75 22.01
C GLY A 10 -11.24 -0.56 21.36
N LEU A 11 -10.70 0.66 21.34
CA LEU A 11 -9.35 0.92 20.82
C LEU A 11 -8.25 0.31 21.69
N ARG A 12 -8.45 0.20 23.01
CA ARG A 12 -7.49 -0.47 23.90
C ARG A 12 -7.48 -1.97 23.66
N GLU A 13 -8.65 -2.56 23.42
CA GLU A 13 -8.76 -3.98 23.08
C GLU A 13 -8.06 -4.28 21.75
N VAL A 14 -8.26 -3.44 20.73
CA VAL A 14 -7.54 -3.57 19.45
C VAL A 14 -6.03 -3.46 19.65
N HIS A 15 -5.56 -2.52 20.46
CA HIS A 15 -4.14 -2.39 20.80
C HIS A 15 -3.62 -3.67 21.48
N SER A 16 -4.30 -4.19 22.49
CA SER A 16 -3.91 -5.44 23.14
C SER A 16 -3.88 -6.62 22.17
N GLU A 17 -4.84 -6.73 21.25
CA GLU A 17 -4.85 -7.76 20.20
C GLU A 17 -3.63 -7.62 19.26
N ILE A 18 -3.28 -6.39 18.87
CA ILE A 18 -2.09 -6.14 18.04
C ILE A 18 -0.81 -6.57 18.78
N ASP A 19 -0.67 -6.25 20.05
CA ASP A 19 0.49 -6.67 20.87
C ASP A 19 0.60 -8.19 20.96
N GLU A 20 -0.53 -8.88 21.17
CA GLU A 20 -0.58 -10.34 21.20
C GLU A 20 -0.17 -10.96 19.86
N LEU A 21 -0.63 -10.39 18.74
CA LEU A 21 -0.28 -10.84 17.39
C LEU A 21 1.20 -10.61 17.09
N ILE A 22 1.75 -9.44 17.41
CA ILE A 22 3.19 -9.15 17.25
C ILE A 22 4.01 -10.12 18.10
N ALA A 23 3.60 -10.37 19.34
CA ALA A 23 4.25 -11.34 20.20
C ALA A 23 4.19 -12.75 19.61
N LEU A 24 3.05 -13.17 19.06
CA LEU A 24 2.89 -14.46 18.37
C LEU A 24 3.88 -14.61 17.21
N VAL A 25 3.95 -13.62 16.32
CA VAL A 25 4.90 -13.61 15.19
C VAL A 25 6.34 -13.64 15.70
N ALA A 26 6.67 -12.87 16.73
CA ALA A 26 8.01 -12.87 17.32
C ALA A 26 8.37 -14.25 17.90
N ARG A 27 7.43 -14.96 18.53
CA ARG A 27 7.67 -16.34 19.01
C ARG A 27 7.93 -17.30 17.85
N ALA A 28 7.16 -17.18 16.76
CA ALA A 28 7.30 -18.02 15.57
C ALA A 28 8.59 -17.75 14.78
N ALA A 29 9.13 -16.53 14.86
CA ALA A 29 10.37 -16.14 14.18
C ALA A 29 11.65 -16.65 14.88
N ARG A 30 11.60 -16.88 16.21
CA ARG A 30 12.78 -17.28 17.00
C ARG A 30 13.51 -18.54 16.54
N PRO A 31 12.85 -19.64 16.16
CA PRO A 31 13.53 -20.84 15.65
C PRO A 31 14.39 -20.59 14.40
N ALA A 32 14.12 -19.51 13.66
CA ALA A 32 14.87 -19.10 12.48
C ALA A 32 15.90 -17.99 12.76
N ASP A 33 16.20 -17.71 14.04
CA ASP A 33 17.06 -16.59 14.47
C ASP A 33 16.63 -15.22 13.90
N ALA A 34 15.32 -15.06 13.66
CA ALA A 34 14.73 -13.88 13.06
C ALA A 34 14.06 -12.97 14.11
N ARG A 35 13.99 -11.67 13.82
CA ARG A 35 13.30 -10.66 14.62
C ARG A 35 12.25 -9.94 13.78
N VAL A 36 11.16 -9.55 14.42
CA VAL A 36 10.08 -8.78 13.77
C VAL A 36 10.50 -7.32 13.68
N LEU A 37 10.33 -6.72 12.51
CA LEU A 37 10.55 -5.31 12.25
C LEU A 37 9.22 -4.68 11.82
N LEU A 38 8.81 -3.63 12.53
CA LEU A 38 7.64 -2.81 12.18
C LEU A 38 8.13 -1.55 11.46
N ALA A 39 8.28 -1.65 10.14
CA ALA A 39 8.73 -0.55 9.29
C ALA A 39 7.97 -0.58 7.97
N GLY A 40 7.62 0.59 7.42
CA GLY A 40 6.93 0.68 6.15
C GLY A 40 7.74 0.06 5.01
N ILE A 41 9.06 0.28 5.01
CA ILE A 41 10.02 -0.44 4.17
C ILE A 41 11.19 -0.82 5.06
N ALA A 42 11.65 -2.07 4.98
CA ALA A 42 12.82 -2.50 5.74
C ALA A 42 14.08 -1.74 5.24
N PRO A 43 14.81 -0.99 6.09
CA PRO A 43 15.93 -0.16 5.63
C PRO A 43 17.10 -0.93 5.00
N THR A 44 17.20 -2.22 5.33
CA THR A 44 18.24 -3.13 4.82
C THR A 44 17.82 -3.89 3.56
N LEU A 45 16.58 -3.72 3.10
CA LEU A 45 16.06 -4.40 1.91
C LEU A 45 16.91 -4.05 0.69
N ARG A 46 17.35 -5.07 -0.04
CA ARG A 46 18.15 -4.93 -1.27
C ARG A 46 17.28 -5.32 -2.47
N HIS A 47 17.63 -4.81 -3.64
CA HIS A 47 16.91 -5.10 -4.87
C HIS A 47 16.82 -6.62 -5.17
N ARG A 48 17.87 -7.38 -4.83
CA ARG A 48 17.87 -8.84 -4.99
C ARG A 48 16.88 -9.59 -4.08
N ASP A 49 16.41 -8.93 -3.02
CA ASP A 49 15.50 -9.54 -2.04
C ASP A 49 14.03 -9.43 -2.49
N VAL A 50 13.76 -8.76 -3.62
CA VAL A 50 12.43 -8.54 -4.20
C VAL A 50 12.35 -9.07 -5.63
N SER A 51 12.82 -10.30 -5.81
CA SER A 51 12.69 -11.03 -7.06
C SER A 51 11.45 -11.94 -7.05
N ARG A 52 11.08 -12.46 -8.21
CA ARG A 52 9.92 -13.37 -8.36
C ARG A 52 10.08 -14.65 -7.53
N GLU A 53 11.32 -15.09 -7.30
CA GLU A 53 11.65 -16.26 -6.47
C GLU A 53 11.33 -16.03 -4.99
N MET A 54 11.26 -14.77 -4.56
CA MET A 54 10.92 -14.38 -3.18
C MET A 54 9.40 -14.21 -2.99
N MET A 55 8.60 -14.39 -4.04
CA MET A 55 7.15 -14.35 -3.96
C MET A 55 6.63 -15.52 -3.12
N THR A 56 5.63 -15.26 -2.28
CA THR A 56 4.92 -16.34 -1.57
C THR A 56 4.37 -17.34 -2.59
N PRO A 57 4.55 -18.66 -2.42
CA PRO A 57 4.22 -19.68 -3.42
C PRO A 57 2.70 -19.95 -3.52
N ASP A 58 1.91 -18.91 -3.74
CA ASP A 58 0.46 -18.93 -3.93
C ASP A 58 0.13 -18.67 -5.41
N ALA A 59 -0.80 -19.44 -5.97
CA ALA A 59 -1.23 -19.27 -7.36
C ALA A 59 -1.77 -17.85 -7.61
N ARG A 60 -2.50 -17.27 -6.64
CA ARG A 60 -3.08 -15.93 -6.77
C ARG A 60 -2.04 -14.86 -7.05
N TYR A 61 -0.89 -14.91 -6.38
CA TYR A 61 0.16 -13.91 -6.59
C TYR A 61 0.82 -14.05 -7.97
N ARG A 62 1.00 -15.29 -8.45
CA ARG A 62 1.55 -15.56 -9.78
C ARG A 62 0.63 -15.09 -10.91
N GLU A 63 -0.67 -15.34 -10.78
CA GLU A 63 -1.66 -14.87 -11.75
C GLU A 63 -1.76 -13.34 -11.77
N LEU A 64 -1.69 -12.71 -10.59
CA LEU A 64 -1.70 -11.24 -10.49
C LEU A 64 -0.47 -10.61 -11.15
N ASP A 65 0.73 -11.16 -10.93
CA ASP A 65 1.97 -10.72 -11.59
C ASP A 65 1.87 -10.88 -13.12
N ALA A 66 1.36 -12.01 -13.60
CA ALA A 66 1.18 -12.27 -15.02
C ALA A 66 0.21 -11.27 -15.67
N ALA A 67 -0.97 -11.06 -15.08
CA ALA A 67 -1.98 -10.15 -15.60
C ALA A 67 -1.50 -8.69 -15.64
N LEU A 68 -0.80 -8.24 -14.59
CA LEU A 68 -0.24 -6.88 -14.55
C LEU A 68 0.86 -6.65 -15.59
N ARG A 69 1.72 -7.64 -15.81
CA ARG A 69 2.75 -7.58 -16.86
C ARG A 69 2.15 -7.56 -18.26
N GLU A 70 1.12 -8.37 -18.50
CA GLU A 70 0.40 -8.40 -19.77
C GLU A 70 -0.24 -7.04 -20.09
N LEU A 71 -0.88 -6.41 -19.10
CA LEU A 71 -1.48 -5.08 -19.23
C LEU A 71 -0.44 -4.01 -19.55
N ARG A 72 0.68 -4.00 -18.84
CA ARG A 72 1.70 -2.95 -18.98
C ARG A 72 2.55 -3.07 -20.26
N ARG A 73 2.69 -4.26 -20.84
CA ARG A 73 3.46 -4.52 -22.08
C ARG A 73 4.93 -4.06 -22.02
N GLY A 74 5.55 -4.07 -20.84
CA GLY A 74 6.94 -3.66 -20.61
C GLY A 74 7.30 -3.64 -19.12
N PRO A 75 8.57 -3.38 -18.76
CA PRO A 75 8.98 -3.32 -17.36
C PRO A 75 8.30 -2.14 -16.62
N PHE A 76 8.13 -2.31 -15.31
CA PHE A 76 7.84 -1.24 -14.39
C PHE A 76 9.09 -0.37 -14.26
N HIS A 77 8.91 0.93 -14.46
CA HIS A 77 9.98 1.91 -14.31
C HIS A 77 9.64 2.76 -13.09
N VAL A 78 10.54 2.78 -12.12
CA VAL A 78 10.40 3.54 -10.89
C VAL A 78 11.54 4.54 -10.79
N PHE A 79 11.19 5.81 -10.70
CA PHE A 79 12.10 6.92 -10.47
C PHE A 79 11.68 7.70 -9.23
N LEU A 80 12.54 7.68 -8.20
CA LEU A 80 12.31 8.32 -6.92
C LEU A 80 13.48 9.24 -6.58
N ARG A 81 13.15 10.44 -6.10
CA ARG A 81 14.12 11.46 -5.65
C ARG A 81 13.98 11.69 -4.16
N GLY A 82 15.08 11.82 -3.44
CA GLY A 82 15.14 12.34 -2.08
C GLY A 82 16.50 12.97 -1.82
N ILE A 83 17.15 12.59 -0.73
CA ILE A 83 18.56 12.97 -0.52
C ILE A 83 19.45 12.28 -1.58
N ASP A 84 19.12 11.01 -1.89
CA ASP A 84 19.68 10.27 -3.00
C ASP A 84 18.62 10.11 -4.11
N GLU A 85 19.04 9.70 -5.30
CA GLU A 85 18.14 9.30 -6.38
C GLU A 85 18.15 7.77 -6.56
N LEU A 86 16.99 7.22 -6.94
CA LEU A 86 16.80 5.82 -7.28
C LEU A 86 16.03 5.73 -8.58
N GLU A 87 16.65 5.08 -9.57
CA GLU A 87 16.04 4.72 -10.84
C GLU A 87 16.21 3.21 -11.04
N ILE A 88 15.10 2.50 -11.19
CA ILE A 88 15.11 1.04 -11.38
C ILE A 88 14.07 0.62 -12.40
N GLU A 89 14.36 -0.48 -13.07
CA GLU A 89 13.40 -1.22 -13.87
C GLU A 89 13.18 -2.59 -13.24
N SER A 90 11.92 -3.02 -13.20
CA SER A 90 11.56 -4.36 -12.74
C SER A 90 10.56 -4.99 -13.69
N ASP A 91 10.73 -6.28 -13.95
CA ASP A 91 9.83 -7.07 -14.77
C ASP A 91 8.74 -7.77 -13.93
N SER A 92 8.66 -7.46 -12.63
CA SER A 92 7.72 -8.08 -11.70
C SER A 92 7.04 -7.05 -10.80
N VAL A 93 5.83 -7.39 -10.36
CA VAL A 93 5.07 -6.60 -9.39
C VAL A 93 5.69 -6.67 -7.98
N MET A 94 6.73 -7.48 -7.77
CA MET A 94 7.41 -7.66 -6.49
C MET A 94 8.00 -6.38 -5.88
N LEU A 95 8.16 -5.30 -6.66
CA LEU A 95 8.47 -3.98 -6.09
C LEU A 95 7.40 -3.51 -5.09
N GLU A 96 6.14 -3.94 -5.25
CA GLU A 96 5.07 -3.68 -4.30
C GLU A 96 5.32 -4.35 -2.94
N ALA A 97 5.93 -5.54 -2.95
CA ALA A 97 6.24 -6.31 -1.74
C ALA A 97 7.30 -5.65 -0.83
N CYS A 98 7.93 -4.55 -1.27
CA CYS A 98 8.75 -3.71 -0.40
C CYS A 98 7.93 -3.04 0.71
N ASN A 99 6.64 -2.81 0.47
CA ASN A 99 5.78 -2.00 1.31
C ASN A 99 5.05 -2.87 2.35
N THR A 100 5.06 -2.41 3.60
CA THR A 100 4.11 -2.85 4.62
C THR A 100 3.22 -1.68 5.01
N SER A 101 2.04 -1.92 5.57
CA SER A 101 1.14 -0.88 6.04
C SER A 101 0.39 -1.31 7.30
N PHE A 102 -0.06 -0.33 8.06
CA PHE A 102 -1.01 -0.52 9.15
C PHE A 102 -2.33 0.11 8.71
N GLN A 103 -3.40 -0.66 8.74
CA GLN A 103 -4.71 -0.25 8.26
C GLN A 103 -5.76 -0.58 9.32
N VAL A 104 -6.71 0.34 9.51
CA VAL A 104 -7.87 0.14 10.38
C VAL A 104 -9.11 0.26 9.52
N HIS A 105 -10.01 -0.71 9.63
CA HIS A 105 -11.28 -0.71 8.92
C HIS A 105 -12.38 -0.23 9.87
N LEU A 106 -13.10 0.81 9.47
CA LEU A 106 -14.26 1.33 10.18
C LEU A 106 -15.53 0.92 9.43
N GLN A 107 -16.42 0.20 10.11
CA GLN A 107 -17.74 -0.12 9.59
C GLN A 107 -18.71 1.00 9.98
N VAL A 108 -19.46 1.49 9.00
CA VAL A 108 -20.48 2.54 9.16
C VAL A 108 -21.76 2.14 8.44
N ASP A 109 -22.86 2.78 8.81
CA ASP A 109 -24.12 2.62 8.08
C ASP A 109 -24.05 3.30 6.70
N ALA A 110 -24.91 2.88 5.78
CA ALA A 110 -24.83 3.30 4.38
C ALA A 110 -25.03 4.82 4.18
N ASP A 111 -25.84 5.45 5.03
CA ASP A 111 -26.10 6.89 5.06
C ASP A 111 -24.95 7.70 5.69
N GLU A 112 -24.11 7.06 6.50
CA GLU A 112 -22.91 7.66 7.09
C GLU A 112 -21.65 7.51 6.22
N PHE A 113 -21.69 6.68 5.18
CA PHE A 113 -20.53 6.37 4.35
C PHE A 113 -19.86 7.61 3.76
N THR A 114 -20.63 8.46 3.08
CA THR A 114 -20.12 9.64 2.37
C THR A 114 -19.43 10.64 3.30
N PRO A 115 -20.04 11.10 4.41
CA PRO A 115 -19.34 11.97 5.33
C PRO A 115 -18.11 11.30 5.96
N MET A 116 -18.16 10.00 6.27
CA MET A 116 -17.01 9.30 6.87
C MET A 116 -15.85 9.11 5.88
N TYR A 117 -16.15 8.79 4.62
CA TYR A 117 -15.14 8.70 3.56
C TYR A 117 -14.44 10.04 3.35
N ASN A 118 -15.21 11.13 3.23
CA ASN A 118 -14.64 12.47 3.10
C ASN A 118 -13.81 12.87 4.33
N ALA A 119 -14.27 12.51 5.54
CA ALA A 119 -13.50 12.74 6.76
C ALA A 119 -12.17 11.96 6.76
N ALA A 120 -12.19 10.69 6.35
CA ALA A 120 -10.99 9.88 6.21
C ALA A 120 -10.00 10.51 5.23
N GLN A 121 -10.48 10.93 4.04
CA GLN A 121 -9.67 11.60 3.04
C GLN A 121 -9.06 12.92 3.54
N TRP A 122 -9.82 13.69 4.31
CA TRP A 122 -9.35 14.96 4.88
C TRP A 122 -8.20 14.77 5.87
N ILE A 123 -8.23 13.73 6.71
CA ILE A 123 -7.19 13.47 7.71
C ILE A 123 -5.99 12.69 7.15
N THR A 124 -6.13 12.02 6.00
CA THR A 124 -5.10 11.13 5.42
C THR A 124 -3.72 11.79 5.36
N ALA A 125 -3.62 13.02 4.83
CA ALA A 125 -2.32 13.68 4.68
C ALA A 125 -1.61 13.91 6.02
N ALA A 126 -2.34 14.32 7.06
CA ALA A 126 -1.78 14.53 8.39
C ALA A 126 -1.35 13.20 9.03
N LEU A 127 -2.18 12.16 8.92
CA LEU A 127 -1.86 10.83 9.44
C LEU A 127 -0.62 10.24 8.78
N VAL A 128 -0.52 10.32 7.46
CA VAL A 128 0.66 9.87 6.71
C VAL A 128 1.90 10.66 7.13
N GLY A 129 1.78 11.99 7.31
CA GLY A 129 2.89 12.82 7.76
C GLY A 129 3.44 12.40 9.12
N VAL A 130 2.56 12.07 10.08
CA VAL A 130 2.94 11.64 11.44
C VAL A 130 3.44 10.19 11.45
N ALA A 131 2.85 9.32 10.62
CA ALA A 131 3.17 7.89 10.58
C ALA A 131 4.31 7.54 9.61
N ALA A 132 4.97 8.54 9.02
CA ALA A 132 6.03 8.34 8.04
C ALA A 132 7.18 7.48 8.59
N ASN A 133 7.39 6.30 8.01
CA ASN A 133 8.33 5.32 8.54
C ASN A 133 9.05 4.48 7.46
N ALA A 134 9.22 5.04 6.26
CA ALA A 134 9.87 4.40 5.13
C ALA A 134 10.86 5.33 4.41
N PRO A 135 11.94 5.79 5.09
CA PRO A 135 12.89 6.76 4.54
C PRO A 135 13.90 6.17 3.54
N CYS A 136 14.03 4.83 3.48
CA CYS A 136 15.08 4.16 2.73
C CYS A 136 14.52 3.04 1.85
N LEU A 137 15.09 2.89 0.65
CA LEU A 137 14.82 1.78 -0.27
C LEU A 137 16.11 1.42 -1.02
N PHE A 138 16.48 0.14 -1.02
CA PHE A 138 17.68 -0.37 -1.71
C PHE A 138 18.97 0.38 -1.38
N GLY A 139 19.11 0.82 -0.13
CA GLY A 139 20.27 1.57 0.36
C GLY A 139 20.29 3.05 -0.04
N LYS A 140 19.22 3.59 -0.62
CA LYS A 140 19.06 5.01 -0.95
C LYS A 140 18.18 5.71 0.08
N ARG A 141 18.55 6.93 0.48
CA ARG A 141 17.77 7.81 1.36
C ARG A 141 16.83 8.65 0.50
N LEU A 142 15.55 8.36 0.60
CA LEU A 142 14.49 8.94 -0.24
C LEU A 142 13.57 9.82 0.62
N TRP A 143 12.28 9.86 0.33
CA TRP A 143 11.30 10.57 1.15
C TRP A 143 11.10 9.85 2.48
N HIS A 144 10.77 10.59 3.54
CA HIS A 144 10.37 10.01 4.83
C HIS A 144 9.26 8.96 4.68
N GLU A 145 8.42 9.11 3.67
CA GLU A 145 7.40 8.15 3.27
C GLU A 145 7.55 7.74 1.80
N THR A 146 8.55 6.89 1.51
CA THR A 146 8.87 6.42 0.15
C THR A 146 7.79 5.53 -0.45
N ARG A 147 6.97 4.86 0.40
CA ARG A 147 5.95 3.90 -0.06
C ARG A 147 4.97 4.51 -1.04
N ILE A 148 4.60 5.79 -0.89
CA ILE A 148 3.64 6.46 -1.78
C ILE A 148 4.15 6.42 -3.22
N GLY A 149 5.35 6.97 -3.45
CA GLY A 149 5.93 7.04 -4.79
C GLY A 149 6.29 5.66 -5.34
N LEU A 150 6.77 4.75 -4.49
CA LEU A 150 7.08 3.39 -4.91
C LEU A 150 5.80 2.67 -5.37
N PHE A 151 4.75 2.67 -4.55
CA PHE A 151 3.50 1.99 -4.84
C PHE A 151 2.80 2.57 -6.07
N GLU A 152 2.71 3.90 -6.19
CA GLU A 152 2.12 4.56 -7.36
C GLU A 152 2.78 4.11 -8.66
N GLN A 153 4.12 4.01 -8.69
CA GLN A 153 4.87 3.71 -9.90
C GLN A 153 5.01 2.19 -10.15
N SER A 154 5.04 1.36 -9.10
CA SER A 154 5.26 -0.09 -9.20
C SER A 154 4.05 -0.87 -9.70
N VAL A 155 2.84 -0.31 -9.60
CA VAL A 155 1.60 -0.93 -10.12
C VAL A 155 0.90 -0.08 -11.17
N ASP A 156 1.54 1.01 -11.63
CA ASP A 156 1.05 1.77 -12.78
C ASP A 156 1.02 0.82 -13.97
N ASP A 157 -0.11 0.64 -14.64
CA ASP A 157 -0.26 -0.20 -15.83
C ASP A 157 -0.43 0.65 -17.10
N ARG A 158 -0.46 1.98 -16.96
CA ARG A 158 -0.66 2.92 -18.06
C ARG A 158 0.55 2.97 -18.97
N LEU A 159 0.31 2.95 -20.28
CA LEU A 159 1.34 3.20 -21.27
C LEU A 159 1.66 4.71 -21.32
N ALA A 160 2.83 5.06 -21.87
CA ALA A 160 3.22 6.46 -22.05
C ALA A 160 2.18 7.28 -22.84
N ARG A 161 1.42 6.64 -23.74
CA ARG A 161 0.32 7.26 -24.50
C ARG A 161 -0.95 7.49 -23.66
N ASP A 162 -1.19 6.64 -22.67
CA ASP A 162 -2.39 6.71 -21.82
C ASP A 162 -2.30 7.82 -20.77
N ARG A 163 -1.08 8.21 -20.39
CA ARG A 163 -0.83 9.37 -19.54
C ARG A 163 -1.35 10.68 -20.16
N THR A 164 -1.38 10.75 -21.49
CA THR A 164 -1.91 11.90 -22.25
C THR A 164 -3.45 11.93 -22.27
N ILE A 165 -4.12 10.81 -21.99
CA ILE A 165 -5.58 10.66 -22.05
C ILE A 165 -6.24 10.83 -20.67
N ALA A 166 -5.48 11.26 -19.66
CA ALA A 166 -5.96 11.40 -18.27
C ALA A 166 -6.59 10.11 -17.70
N ARG A 167 -6.14 8.93 -18.15
CA ARG A 167 -6.55 7.66 -17.54
C ARG A 167 -6.04 7.63 -16.10
N ARG A 168 -6.96 7.43 -15.16
CA ARG A 168 -6.64 7.32 -13.72
C ARG A 168 -5.75 6.10 -13.51
N GLY A 169 -4.68 6.27 -12.73
CA GLY A 169 -3.86 5.13 -12.33
C GLY A 169 -4.67 4.19 -11.44
N ARG A 170 -4.25 2.91 -11.36
CA ARG A 170 -4.88 1.91 -10.48
C ARG A 170 -4.94 2.35 -9.02
N VAL A 171 -4.03 3.22 -8.61
CA VAL A 171 -3.93 3.78 -7.26
C VAL A 171 -4.06 5.29 -7.35
N SER A 172 -4.94 5.87 -6.53
CA SER A 172 -5.15 7.33 -6.48
C SER A 172 -6.02 7.72 -5.29
N PHE A 173 -5.93 8.99 -4.88
CA PHE A 173 -6.75 9.55 -3.80
C PHE A 173 -8.11 10.10 -4.24
N GLY A 174 -8.55 9.82 -5.48
CA GLY A 174 -9.76 10.45 -6.04
C GLY A 174 -9.50 11.85 -6.59
N GLU A 175 -10.53 12.41 -7.24
CA GLU A 175 -10.46 13.72 -7.91
C GLU A 175 -11.37 14.77 -7.24
N ASP A 176 -12.42 14.34 -6.54
CA ASP A 176 -13.38 15.23 -5.86
C ASP A 176 -13.97 14.53 -4.62
N TRP A 177 -14.63 15.32 -3.78
CA TRP A 177 -15.38 14.84 -2.63
C TRP A 177 -16.63 14.07 -3.05
N LEU A 178 -16.96 13.03 -2.30
CA LEU A 178 -18.21 12.32 -2.51
C LEU A 178 -19.39 13.19 -2.06
N ARG A 179 -20.42 13.29 -2.91
CA ARG A 179 -21.66 14.03 -2.65
C ARG A 179 -22.90 13.14 -2.63
N GLY A 180 -22.84 12.02 -3.32
CA GLY A 180 -23.93 11.05 -3.45
C GLY A 180 -23.76 9.83 -2.53
N PRO A 181 -24.61 8.81 -2.68
CA PRO A 181 -24.49 7.53 -1.97
C PRO A 181 -23.24 6.76 -2.38
N VAL A 182 -22.87 5.76 -1.57
CA VAL A 182 -21.72 4.86 -1.82
C VAL A 182 -21.74 4.21 -3.21
N THR A 183 -22.93 3.98 -3.79
CA THR A 183 -23.07 3.40 -5.13
C THR A 183 -22.47 4.26 -6.25
N ASP A 184 -22.38 5.58 -6.05
CA ASP A 184 -21.81 6.48 -7.05
C ASP A 184 -20.30 6.29 -7.16
N LEU A 185 -19.61 5.99 -6.05
CA LEU A 185 -18.19 5.65 -6.06
C LEU A 185 -17.94 4.40 -6.90
N PHE A 186 -18.70 3.33 -6.65
CA PHE A 186 -18.57 2.08 -7.42
C PHE A 186 -18.89 2.29 -8.90
N ARG A 187 -19.88 3.13 -9.22
CA ARG A 187 -20.23 3.45 -10.60
C ARG A 187 -19.10 4.21 -11.31
N ASP A 188 -18.51 5.21 -10.66
CA ASP A 188 -17.38 5.98 -11.19
C ASP A 188 -16.17 5.08 -11.47
N ASP A 189 -15.83 4.18 -10.53
CA ASP A 189 -14.71 3.25 -10.69
C ASP A 189 -14.94 2.26 -11.84
N ILE A 190 -16.16 1.72 -12.01
CA ILE A 190 -16.47 0.79 -13.12
C ILE A 190 -16.47 1.50 -14.47
N MET A 191 -16.95 2.75 -14.55
CA MET A 191 -17.03 3.50 -15.80
C MET A 191 -15.65 3.94 -16.34
N ARG A 192 -14.61 3.88 -15.51
CA ARG A 192 -13.26 4.40 -15.84
C ARG A 192 -12.21 3.32 -16.12
N ILE A 193 -12.57 2.03 -16.05
CA ILE A 193 -11.69 0.89 -16.40
C ILE A 193 -11.59 0.73 -17.91
#